data_AF-A0A925FS21-F1
#
_entry.id   AF-A0A925FS21-F1
#
_cell.length_a   1.000
_cell.length_b   1.000
_cell.length_c   1.000
_cell.angle_alpha   90.00
_cell.angle_beta   90.00
_cell.angle_gamma   90.00
#
_symmetry.space_group_name_H-M   'P 1'
#
loop_
_entity.id
_entity.type
_entity.pdbx_description
1 polymer ?
#
loop_
_entity_poly.entity_id
_entity_poly.type
_entity_poly.pdbx_seq_one_letter_code
_entity_poly.pdbx_strand_id
1 'polypeptide(L)'
;KESSRLHTRILGIAPLLTIKNPDGSFRDVEPIFWVYYPDLRPMLAKFEAYNGKNYGARLSWEELFESRMFASRIIKSTIENPNDQFIRGYVSDPILRLLEGDNIKEKIFNYEQDLWSY
;
A
#
# COMPACT_ATOMS: atom_id res chain seq x y z
N LYS A 1 -8.29 27.58 -7.30
CA LYS A 1 -9.45 26.67 -7.13
C LYS A 1 -8.95 25.58 -6.18
N GLU A 2 -9.12 25.79 -4.87
CA GLU A 2 -8.67 24.83 -3.88
C GLU A 2 -9.62 23.63 -3.91
N SER A 3 -9.13 22.46 -4.29
CA SER A 3 -9.90 21.22 -4.14
C SER A 3 -9.56 20.63 -2.77
N SER A 4 -10.54 20.51 -1.89
CA SER A 4 -10.39 19.85 -0.58
C SER A 4 -10.32 18.32 -0.73
N ARG A 5 -9.34 17.80 -1.48
CA ARG A 5 -9.13 16.36 -1.73
C ARG A 5 -8.11 15.79 -0.74
N LEU A 6 -8.39 14.60 -0.21
CA LEU A 6 -7.34 13.84 0.45
C LEU A 6 -6.38 13.31 -0.62
N HIS A 7 -5.11 13.66 -0.46
CA HIS A 7 -4.06 13.20 -1.35
C HIS A 7 -3.27 12.09 -0.66
N THR A 8 -3.29 10.89 -1.23
CA THR A 8 -2.40 9.82 -0.78
C THR A 8 -0.99 10.06 -1.30
N ARG A 9 0.00 10.05 -0.43
CA ARG A 9 1.41 10.18 -0.79
C ARG A 9 2.19 8.94 -0.38
N ILE A 10 3.00 8.41 -1.30
CA ILE A 10 3.94 7.32 -1.00
C ILE A 10 5.22 7.95 -0.40
N LEU A 11 5.59 7.51 0.80
CA LEU A 11 6.80 7.99 1.49
C LEU A 11 8.02 7.11 1.21
N GLY A 12 7.80 5.80 1.13
CA GLY A 12 8.85 4.84 0.84
C GLY A 12 8.28 3.52 0.33
N ILE A 13 9.15 2.75 -0.31
CA ILE A 13 8.85 1.40 -0.81
C ILE A 13 9.85 0.45 -0.18
N ALA A 14 9.36 -0.69 0.34
CA ALA A 14 10.19 -1.76 0.86
C ALA A 14 9.90 -3.07 0.13
N PRO A 15 10.89 -3.68 -0.54
CA PRO A 15 10.77 -5.04 -1.03
C PRO A 15 10.59 -6.01 0.14
N LEU A 16 9.73 -7.01 -0.04
CA LEU A 16 9.45 -8.03 0.95
C LEU A 16 10.16 -9.34 0.57
N LEU A 17 10.83 -9.96 1.55
CA LEU A 17 11.45 -11.27 1.41
C LEU A 17 10.59 -12.33 2.09
N THR A 18 10.22 -13.37 1.33
CA THR A 18 9.61 -14.57 1.90
C THR A 18 10.68 -15.45 2.53
N ILE A 19 10.63 -15.58 3.84
CA ILE A 19 11.48 -16.46 4.63
C ILE A 19 10.85 -17.86 4.62
N LYS A 20 11.66 -18.85 4.25
CA LYS A 20 11.28 -20.27 4.25
C LYS A 20 12.04 -21.02 5.32
N ASN A 21 11.44 -22.08 5.83
CA ASN A 21 12.10 -23.05 6.69
C ASN A 21 13.08 -23.92 5.86
N PRO A 22 13.99 -24.69 6.51
CA PRO A 22 14.89 -25.61 5.82
C PRO A 22 14.18 -26.66 4.95
N ASP A 23 12.94 -27.00 5.30
CA ASP A 23 12.07 -27.93 4.55
C ASP A 23 11.34 -27.26 3.36
N GLY A 24 11.56 -25.96 3.13
CA GLY A 24 10.94 -25.19 2.07
C GLY A 24 9.54 -24.65 2.39
N SER A 25 8.99 -24.95 3.57
CA SER A 25 7.69 -24.43 4.01
C SER A 25 7.75 -22.93 4.31
N PHE A 26 6.63 -22.24 4.14
CA PHE A 26 6.50 -20.81 4.44
C PHE A 26 6.70 -20.55 5.94
N ARG A 27 7.59 -19.61 6.28
CA ARG A 27 7.81 -19.18 7.67
C ARG A 27 7.28 -17.78 7.90
N ASP A 28 7.80 -16.79 7.17
CA ASP A 28 7.41 -15.40 7.35
C ASP A 28 7.68 -14.54 6.10
N VAL A 29 7.26 -13.28 6.14
CA VAL A 29 7.57 -12.24 5.15
C VAL A 29 8.04 -10.99 5.89
N GLU A 30 9.24 -10.51 5.57
CA GLU A 30 9.83 -9.34 6.23
C GLU A 30 10.32 -8.31 5.21
N PRO A 31 10.23 -6.99 5.52
CA PRO A 31 10.82 -5.95 4.69
C PRO A 31 12.35 -6.01 4.77
N ILE A 32 13.02 -5.96 3.61
CA ILE A 32 14.49 -6.06 3.57
C ILE A 32 15.13 -4.70 3.87
N PHE A 33 14.68 -3.66 3.16
CA PHE A 33 15.14 -2.28 3.35
C PHE A 33 14.08 -1.30 2.82
N TRP A 34 14.12 -0.07 3.33
CA TRP A 34 13.26 1.02 2.85
C TRP A 34 14.01 1.88 1.84
N VAL A 35 13.38 2.14 0.70
CA VAL A 35 13.84 3.12 -0.28
C VAL A 35 12.95 4.35 -0.17
N TYR A 36 13.56 5.52 -0.03
CA TYR A 36 12.84 6.78 -0.03
C TYR A 36 12.22 7.02 -1.41
N TYR A 37 10.90 7.13 -1.47
CA TYR A 37 10.18 7.12 -2.73
C TYR A 37 10.49 8.35 -3.62
N PRO A 38 10.65 9.58 -3.09
CA PRO A 38 11.03 10.73 -3.89
C PRO A 38 12.33 10.58 -4.68
N ASP A 39 13.32 9.88 -4.14
CA ASP A 39 14.60 9.63 -4.82
C ASP A 39 14.47 8.54 -5.90
N LEU A 40 13.54 7.60 -5.68
CA LEU A 40 13.25 6.51 -6.61
C LEU A 40 12.41 6.99 -7.82
N ARG A 41 11.60 8.04 -7.64
CA ARG A 41 10.63 8.52 -8.63
C ARG A 41 11.23 8.80 -10.03
N PRO A 42 12.35 9.54 -10.17
CA PRO A 42 12.93 9.83 -11.49
C PRO A 42 13.46 8.58 -12.21
N MET A 43 13.75 7.51 -11.47
CA MET A 43 14.13 6.22 -12.03
C MET A 43 12.87 5.51 -12.55
N LEU A 44 11.83 5.40 -11.73
CA LEU A 44 10.56 4.75 -12.09
C LEU A 44 9.86 5.40 -13.28
N ALA A 45 9.98 6.72 -13.43
CA ALA A 45 9.44 7.47 -14.57
C ALA A 45 10.03 7.02 -15.93
N LYS A 46 11.27 6.51 -15.94
CA LYS A 46 11.98 6.13 -17.17
C LYS A 46 11.64 4.71 -17.65
N PHE A 47 11.09 3.87 -16.78
CA PHE A 47 10.80 2.48 -17.10
C PHE A 47 9.29 2.29 -17.30
N GLU A 48 8.93 1.65 -18.40
CA GLU A 48 7.55 1.30 -18.70
C GLU A 48 7.11 0.12 -17.82
N ALA A 49 5.95 0.26 -17.20
CA ALA A 49 5.23 -0.81 -16.53
C ALA A 49 4.42 -1.60 -17.56
N TYR A 50 4.59 -2.91 -17.60
CA TYR A 50 3.88 -3.77 -18.56
C TYR A 50 2.37 -3.78 -18.27
N ASN A 51 1.56 -3.34 -19.25
CA ASN A 51 0.11 -3.41 -19.19
C ASN A 51 -0.45 -4.41 -20.21
N GLY A 52 -0.73 -5.64 -19.77
CA GLY A 52 -1.24 -6.72 -20.63
C GLY A 52 -2.66 -6.50 -21.18
N LYS A 53 -3.39 -5.48 -20.72
CA LYS A 53 -4.77 -5.19 -21.15
C LYS A 53 -4.88 -4.08 -22.19
N ASN A 54 -3.85 -3.25 -22.37
CA ASN A 54 -3.85 -2.13 -23.32
C ASN A 54 -2.46 -1.94 -23.93
N TYR A 55 -2.27 -2.44 -25.16
CA TYR A 55 -1.00 -2.31 -25.90
C TYR A 55 -0.69 -0.88 -26.37
N GLY A 56 -1.68 0.02 -26.37
CA GLY A 56 -1.53 1.41 -26.85
C GLY A 56 -1.15 2.43 -25.78
N ALA A 57 -1.39 2.13 -24.50
CA ALA A 57 -1.09 3.05 -23.40
C ALA A 57 0.19 2.60 -22.68
N ARG A 58 1.30 3.27 -22.99
CA ARG A 58 2.55 3.13 -22.24
C ARG A 58 2.37 3.86 -20.91
N LEU A 59 2.42 3.11 -19.82
CA LEU A 59 2.35 3.64 -18.45
C LEU A 59 3.72 3.44 -17.82
N SER A 60 4.31 4.49 -17.25
CA SER A 60 5.53 4.37 -16.46
C SER A 60 5.25 3.74 -15.09
N TRP A 61 6.28 3.21 -14.43
CA TRP A 61 6.13 2.74 -13.05
C TRP A 61 5.72 3.86 -12.09
N GLU A 62 6.22 5.08 -12.30
CA GLU A 62 5.80 6.24 -11.51
C GLU A 62 4.29 6.46 -11.62
N GLU A 63 3.77 6.55 -12.85
CA GLU A 63 2.34 6.79 -13.08
C GLU A 63 1.47 5.69 -12.48
N LEU A 64 1.90 4.42 -12.56
CA LEU A 64 1.20 3.29 -11.93
C LEU A 64 1.09 3.49 -10.40
N PHE A 65 2.18 3.90 -9.75
CA PHE A 65 2.18 4.13 -8.29
C PHE A 65 1.37 5.37 -7.89
N GLU A 66 1.55 6.50 -8.58
CA GLU A 66 0.82 7.75 -8.28
C GLU A 66 -0.69 7.61 -8.54
N SER A 67 -1.08 6.90 -9.61
CA SER A 67 -2.50 6.62 -9.92
C SER A 67 -3.10 5.51 -9.07
N ARG A 68 -2.31 4.88 -8.19
CA ARG A 68 -2.69 3.71 -7.39
C ARG A 68 -3.25 2.56 -8.22
N MET A 69 -2.73 2.34 -9.42
CA MET A 69 -3.10 1.22 -10.29
C MET A 69 -2.44 -0.10 -9.84
N PHE A 70 -2.61 -0.44 -8.55
CA PHE A 70 -2.07 -1.66 -7.94
C PHE A 70 -3.00 -2.19 -6.84
N ALA A 71 -2.97 -3.51 -6.63
CA ALA A 71 -3.63 -4.12 -5.49
C ALA A 71 -2.83 -3.85 -4.21
N SER A 72 -3.52 -3.48 -3.13
CA SER A 72 -2.90 -3.23 -1.82
C SER A 72 -3.82 -3.64 -0.69
N ARG A 73 -3.22 -3.90 0.47
CA ARG A 73 -3.91 -4.19 1.73
C ARG A 73 -3.23 -3.41 2.85
N ILE A 74 -4.03 -2.85 3.75
CA ILE A 74 -3.54 -2.19 4.96
C ILE A 74 -3.10 -3.27 5.95
N ILE A 75 -1.86 -3.20 6.43
CA ILE A 75 -1.30 -4.13 7.42
C ILE A 75 -1.03 -3.47 8.78
N LYS A 76 -1.11 -2.14 8.81
CA LYS A 76 -0.89 -1.27 9.96
C LYS A 76 -1.49 0.10 9.65
N SER A 77 -2.09 0.72 10.66
CA SER A 77 -2.64 2.07 10.60
C SER A 77 -2.44 2.73 11.96
N THR A 78 -2.43 4.07 11.99
CA THR A 78 -2.44 4.85 13.24
C THR A 78 -3.87 5.08 13.75
N ILE A 79 -4.89 4.87 12.90
CA ILE A 79 -6.30 4.97 13.28
C ILE A 79 -6.58 3.94 14.37
N GLU A 80 -7.01 4.41 15.54
CA GLU A 80 -7.36 3.56 16.69
C GLU A 80 -6.22 2.61 17.16
N ASN A 81 -4.96 2.96 16.87
CA ASN A 81 -3.80 2.14 17.18
C ASN A 81 -2.76 2.91 18.03
N PRO A 82 -3.05 3.18 19.31
CA PRO A 82 -2.14 3.91 20.19
C PRO A 82 -0.82 3.19 20.45
N ASN A 83 -0.79 1.86 20.28
CA ASN A 83 0.37 1.01 20.54
C ASN A 83 1.25 0.79 19.29
N ASP A 84 0.91 1.41 18.15
CA ASP A 84 1.64 1.30 16.89
C ASP A 84 1.87 -0.15 16.42
N GLN A 85 0.91 -1.04 16.70
CA GLN A 85 1.00 -2.46 16.41
C GLN A 85 0.61 -2.77 14.96
N PHE A 86 1.21 -3.80 14.36
CA PHE A 86 0.70 -4.36 13.12
C PHE A 86 -0.64 -5.08 13.36
N ILE A 87 -1.50 -5.16 12.35
CA ILE A 87 -2.78 -5.90 12.44
C ILE A 87 -2.55 -7.36 12.85
N ARG A 88 -1.44 -7.96 12.38
CA ARG A 88 -1.02 -9.32 12.79
C ARG A 88 -0.65 -9.46 14.27
N GLY A 89 -0.31 -8.37 14.95
CA GLY A 89 0.01 -8.37 16.36
C GLY A 89 -1.21 -8.57 17.27
N TYR A 90 -2.40 -8.15 16.84
CA TYR A 90 -3.63 -8.24 17.64
C TYR A 90 -4.76 -9.07 17.00
N VAL A 91 -4.68 -9.39 15.71
CA VAL A 91 -5.59 -10.32 15.02
C VAL A 91 -4.84 -11.55 14.52
N SER A 92 -5.09 -12.69 15.17
CA SER A 92 -4.43 -13.96 14.85
C SER A 92 -4.94 -14.61 13.56
N ASP A 93 -6.24 -14.54 13.31
CA ASP A 93 -6.89 -15.18 12.16
C ASP A 93 -6.57 -14.45 10.85
N PRO A 94 -6.02 -15.12 9.81
CA PRO A 94 -5.66 -14.50 8.54
C PRO A 94 -6.82 -13.84 7.77
N ILE A 95 -8.03 -14.39 7.87
CA ILE A 95 -9.23 -13.88 7.21
C ILE A 95 -9.70 -12.62 7.93
N LEU A 96 -9.76 -12.67 9.27
CA LEU A 96 -10.12 -11.49 10.06
C LEU A 96 -9.10 -10.35 9.90
N ARG A 97 -7.81 -10.65 9.68
CA ARG A 97 -6.80 -9.64 9.34
C ARG A 97 -7.09 -8.92 8.03
N LEU A 98 -7.59 -9.64 7.03
CA LEU A 98 -7.94 -9.04 5.76
C LEU A 98 -9.14 -8.12 5.94
N LEU A 99 -10.17 -8.59 6.63
CA LEU A 99 -11.37 -7.82 6.95
C LEU A 99 -11.04 -6.56 7.75
N GLU A 100 -10.14 -6.66 8.72
CA GLU A 100 -9.70 -5.49 9.51
C GLU A 100 -8.98 -4.45 8.64
N GLY A 101 -8.14 -4.89 7.69
CA GLY A 101 -7.52 -4.00 6.71
C GLY A 101 -8.55 -3.29 5.81
N ASP A 102 -9.62 -3.98 5.44
CA ASP A 102 -10.72 -3.42 4.65
C ASP A 102 -11.58 -2.45 5.48
N ASN A 103 -11.88 -2.78 6.74
CA ASN A 103 -12.58 -1.87 7.67
C ASN A 103 -11.82 -0.53 7.83
N ILE A 104 -10.49 -0.58 8.00
CA ILE A 104 -9.66 0.63 8.10
C ILE A 104 -9.72 1.43 6.79
N LYS A 105 -9.70 0.75 5.64
CA LYS A 105 -9.82 1.39 4.33
C LYS A 105 -11.16 2.11 4.19
N GLU A 106 -12.26 1.50 4.63
CA GLU A 106 -13.58 2.13 4.66
C GLU A 106 -13.63 3.34 5.59
N LYS A 107 -13.01 3.27 6.78
CA LYS A 107 -12.90 4.44 7.69
C LYS A 107 -12.18 5.62 7.03
N ILE A 108 -11.08 5.37 6.32
CA ILE A 108 -10.35 6.43 5.58
C ILE A 108 -11.24 7.03 4.49
N PHE A 109 -12.00 6.21 3.79
CA PHE A 109 -12.90 6.66 2.74
C PHE A 109 -14.07 7.49 3.28
N ASN A 110 -14.72 7.04 4.36
CA ASN A 110 -15.80 7.79 5.01
C ASN A 110 -15.28 9.11 5.59
N TYR A 111 -14.10 9.11 6.21
CA TYR A 111 -13.46 10.34 6.67
C TYR A 111 -13.22 11.34 5.53
N GLU A 112 -12.83 10.86 4.35
CA GLU A 112 -12.77 11.71 3.15
C GLU A 112 -14.14 12.30 2.84
N GLN A 113 -15.18 11.48 2.74
CA GLN A 113 -16.54 11.89 2.39
C GLN A 113 -17.14 12.89 3.38
N ASP A 114 -16.92 12.70 4.68
CA ASP A 114 -17.43 13.58 5.74
C ASP A 114 -16.81 14.99 5.65
N LEU A 115 -15.57 15.11 5.19
CA LEU A 115 -14.92 16.40 4.92
C LEU A 115 -15.53 17.12 3.69
N TRP A 116 -16.22 16.39 2.81
CA TRP A 116 -16.91 16.94 1.64
C TRP A 116 -18.36 17.34 1.91
N SER A 117 -19.03 16.72 2.89
CA SER A 117 -20.40 17.07 3.26
C SER A 117 -20.43 18.32 4.14
N TYR A 118 -20.39 19.49 3.51
CA TYR A 118 -20.75 20.80 4.08
C TYR A 118 -21.64 21.57 3.10
#